data_AF-A0A915HN35-F1
#
_entry.id   AF-A0A915HN35-F1
#
_cell.length_a   1.000
_cell.length_b   1.000
_cell.length_c   1.000
_cell.angle_alpha   90.00
_cell.angle_beta   90.00
_cell.angle_gamma   90.00
#
_symmetry.space_group_name_H-M   'P 1'
#
loop_
_entity.id
_entity.type
_entity.pdbx_description
1 polymer ?
#
loop_
_entity_poly.entity_id
_entity_poly.type
_entity_poly.pdbx_seq_one_letter_code
_entity_poly.pdbx_strand_id
1 'polypeptide(L)'
;MNTAPASSPSENPPLLADRKRCYDARDRFWKCLDDNKGLEIPCQELRKIYEAACPGRWVDHFDRKYRFEKFKTQEEQKLVASK
;
A
#
# COMPACT_ATOMS: atom_id res chain seq x y z
N MET A 1 -36.48 5.17 -19.70
CA MET A 1 -36.20 5.72 -18.36
C MET A 1 -35.05 4.91 -17.78
N ASN A 2 -33.87 5.51 -17.72
CA ASN A 2 -32.61 4.80 -17.53
C ASN A 2 -32.44 4.37 -16.07
N THR A 3 -32.27 3.07 -15.86
CA THR A 3 -31.87 2.45 -14.60
C THR A 3 -30.44 2.88 -14.25
N ALA A 4 -30.30 3.64 -13.17
CA ALA A 4 -29.00 3.90 -12.57
C ALA A 4 -28.60 2.70 -11.70
N PRO A 5 -27.45 2.04 -11.95
CA PRO A 5 -26.96 0.98 -11.08
C PRO A 5 -26.28 1.57 -9.83
N ALA A 6 -26.45 0.85 -8.73
CA ALA A 6 -25.97 1.15 -7.39
C ALA A 6 -24.49 1.58 -7.34
N SER A 7 -24.26 2.76 -6.75
CA SER A 7 -22.95 3.19 -6.27
C SER A 7 -23.06 3.52 -4.78
N SER A 8 -23.01 2.49 -3.95
CA SER A 8 -22.54 2.61 -2.56
C SER A 8 -21.07 2.17 -2.54
N PRO A 9 -20.19 2.82 -1.75
CA PRO A 9 -20.05 2.35 -0.38
C PRO A 9 -19.73 3.43 0.68
N SER A 10 -20.38 3.25 1.83
CA SER A 10 -19.93 3.51 3.21
C SER A 10 -19.11 4.78 3.51
N GLU A 11 -19.81 5.84 3.84
CA GLU A 11 -19.36 6.79 4.86
C GLU A 11 -19.84 6.25 6.22
N ASN A 12 -19.01 5.49 6.95
CA ASN A 12 -19.19 5.27 8.38
C ASN A 12 -17.89 4.75 9.05
N PRO A 13 -17.36 5.46 10.06
CA PRO A 13 -16.12 5.10 10.71
C PRO A 13 -16.26 4.18 11.95
N PRO A 14 -15.54 3.04 11.98
CA PRO A 14 -14.85 2.55 13.16
C PRO A 14 -13.39 3.05 13.10
N LEU A 15 -13.22 4.37 13.26
CA LEU A 15 -12.02 5.15 12.85
C LEU A 15 -10.65 4.60 13.29
N LEU A 16 -10.59 3.88 14.42
CA LEU A 16 -9.34 3.37 14.99
C LEU A 16 -9.05 1.93 14.57
N ALA A 17 -10.04 1.04 14.66
CA ALA A 17 -9.86 -0.38 14.36
C ALA A 17 -9.60 -0.63 12.86
N ASP A 18 -10.32 0.11 12.00
CA ASP A 18 -10.16 -0.01 10.54
C ASP A 18 -8.86 0.64 10.06
N ARG A 19 -8.47 1.74 10.70
CA ARG A 19 -7.16 2.36 10.46
C ARG A 19 -6.03 1.40 10.85
N LYS A 20 -6.14 0.72 11.98
CA LYS A 20 -5.16 -0.29 12.39
C LYS A 20 -5.10 -1.44 11.39
N ARG A 21 -6.23 -1.98 10.92
CA ARG A 21 -6.25 -3.01 9.88
C ARG A 21 -5.56 -2.56 8.59
N CYS A 22 -5.81 -1.34 8.15
CA CYS A 22 -5.15 -0.77 6.97
C CYS A 22 -3.62 -0.70 7.14
N TYR A 23 -3.13 -0.19 8.28
CA TYR A 23 -1.70 -0.09 8.55
C TYR A 23 -1.06 -1.49 8.69
N ASP A 24 -1.73 -2.42 9.37
CA ASP A 24 -1.26 -3.81 9.49
C ASP A 24 -1.16 -4.49 8.12
N ALA A 25 -2.12 -4.27 7.22
CA ALA A 25 -2.10 -4.81 5.85
C ALA A 25 -1.00 -4.17 5.00
N ARG A 26 -0.81 -2.85 5.11
CA ARG A 26 0.28 -2.11 4.47
C ARG A 26 1.64 -2.68 4.87
N ASP A 27 1.89 -2.84 6.17
CA ASP A 27 3.19 -3.25 6.69
C ASP A 27 3.52 -4.68 6.25
N ARG A 28 2.52 -5.57 6.17
CA ARG A 28 2.70 -6.91 5.59
C ARG A 28 3.06 -6.86 4.11
N PHE A 29 2.37 -6.03 3.33
CA PHE A 29 2.65 -5.86 1.90
C PHE A 29 4.07 -5.29 1.68
N TRP A 30 4.44 -4.23 2.39
CA TRP A 30 5.76 -3.62 2.30
C TRP A 30 6.88 -4.55 2.75
N LYS A 31 6.66 -5.31 3.84
CA LYS A 31 7.61 -6.33 4.27
C LYS A 31 7.83 -7.37 3.16
N CYS A 32 6.76 -7.83 2.52
CA CYS A 32 6.87 -8.74 1.39
C CYS A 32 7.67 -8.12 0.24
N LEU A 33 7.42 -6.85 -0.11
CA LEU A 33 8.20 -6.16 -1.13
C LEU A 33 9.68 -6.07 -0.76
N ASP A 34 10.00 -5.74 0.49
CA ASP A 34 11.38 -5.66 0.98
C ASP A 34 12.10 -7.01 0.90
N ASP A 35 11.44 -8.08 1.36
CA ASP A 35 11.97 -9.44 1.29
C ASP A 35 12.17 -9.90 -0.17
N ASN A 36 11.39 -9.35 -1.12
CA ASN A 36 11.43 -9.67 -2.55
C ASN A 36 12.11 -8.59 -3.41
N LYS A 37 12.96 -7.73 -2.83
CA LYS A 37 13.72 -6.69 -3.56
C LYS A 37 12.85 -5.74 -4.40
N GLY A 38 11.63 -5.47 -3.95
CA GLY A 38 10.67 -4.59 -4.61
C GLY A 38 9.80 -5.28 -5.67
N LEU A 39 9.87 -6.60 -5.82
CA LEU A 39 9.02 -7.32 -6.77
C LEU A 39 7.59 -7.48 -6.21
N GLU A 40 6.61 -6.95 -6.94
CA GLU A 40 5.20 -7.00 -6.55
C GLU A 40 4.53 -8.35 -6.85
N ILE A 41 5.05 -9.11 -7.82
CA ILE A 41 4.51 -10.41 -8.27
C ILE A 41 4.29 -11.39 -7.10
N PRO A 42 5.29 -11.68 -6.23
CA PRO A 42 5.09 -12.59 -5.10
C PRO A 42 4.13 -12.03 -4.03
N CYS A 43 3.85 -10.73 -4.05
CA CYS A 43 3.08 -10.03 -3.03
C CYS A 43 1.66 -9.66 -3.50
N GLN A 44 1.20 -10.16 -4.65
CA GLN A 44 -0.11 -9.81 -5.23
C GLN A 44 -1.28 -10.14 -4.30
N GLU A 45 -1.20 -11.21 -3.52
CA GLU A 45 -2.29 -11.55 -2.59
C GLU A 45 -2.35 -10.56 -1.41
N LEU A 46 -1.18 -10.16 -0.88
CA LEU A 46 -1.09 -9.11 0.13
C LEU A 46 -1.51 -7.74 -0.42
N ARG A 47 -1.26 -7.49 -1.72
CA ARG A 47 -1.72 -6.28 -2.42
C ARG A 47 -3.23 -6.17 -2.42
N LYS A 48 -3.96 -7.25 -2.75
CA LYS A 48 -5.43 -7.26 -2.70
C LYS A 48 -5.96 -7.00 -1.29
N ILE A 49 -5.36 -7.64 -0.28
CA ILE A 49 -5.75 -7.43 1.13
C ILE A 49 -5.52 -5.97 1.53
N TYR A 50 -4.40 -5.39 1.13
CA TYR A 50 -4.07 -4.00 1.38
C TYR A 50 -5.05 -3.03 0.71
N GLU A 51 -5.38 -3.23 -0.56
CA GLU A 51 -6.36 -2.43 -1.30
C GLU A 51 -7.78 -2.56 -0.74
N ALA A 52 -8.15 -3.75 -0.22
CA ALA A 52 -9.45 -3.97 0.40
C ALA A 52 -9.53 -3.39 1.83
N ALA A 53 -8.42 -3.36 2.56
CA ALA A 53 -8.37 -2.88 3.95
C ALA A 53 -8.20 -1.36 4.06
N CYS A 54 -7.68 -0.70 3.03
CA CYS A 54 -7.38 0.73 3.03
C CYS A 54 -8.27 1.52 2.06
N PRO A 55 -8.62 2.78 2.37
CA PRO A 55 -9.21 3.67 1.39
C PRO A 55 -8.27 3.86 0.19
N GLY A 56 -8.80 3.89 -1.04
CA GLY A 56 -7.98 4.03 -2.26
C GLY A 56 -7.04 5.24 -2.24
N ARG A 57 -7.48 6.39 -1.71
CA ARG A 57 -6.63 7.58 -1.55
C ARG A 57 -5.40 7.34 -0.65
N TRP A 58 -5.55 6.49 0.36
CA TRP A 58 -4.44 6.13 1.25
C TRP A 58 -3.48 5.16 0.58
N VAL A 59 -4.02 4.17 -0.16
CA VAL A 59 -3.21 3.25 -0.97
C VAL A 59 -2.31 4.02 -1.92
N ASP A 60 -2.88 4.94 -2.71
CA ASP A 60 -2.14 5.76 -3.66
C ASP A 60 -1.04 6.60 -2.98
N HIS A 61 -1.38 7.22 -1.85
CA HIS A 61 -0.43 8.05 -1.09
C HIS A 61 0.74 7.22 -0.56
N PHE A 62 0.44 6.08 0.06
CA PHE A 62 1.42 5.19 0.65
C PHE A 62 2.30 4.53 -0.42
N ASP A 63 1.75 4.11 -1.55
CA ASP A 63 2.51 3.54 -2.66
C ASP A 63 3.54 4.54 -3.21
N ARG A 64 3.12 5.78 -3.45
CA ARG A 64 4.02 6.84 -3.92
C ARG A 64 5.14 7.09 -2.90
N LYS A 65 4.78 7.17 -1.62
CA LYS A 65 5.74 7.37 -0.53
C LYS A 65 6.75 6.22 -0.46
N TYR A 66 6.29 4.98 -0.48
CA TYR A 66 7.14 3.79 -0.44
C TYR A 66 8.14 3.77 -1.58
N ARG A 67 7.68 3.97 -2.83
CA ARG A 67 8.58 4.00 -4.00
C ARG A 67 9.63 5.11 -3.90
N PHE A 68 9.23 6.30 -3.44
CA PHE A 68 10.16 7.41 -3.24
C PHE A 68 11.21 7.11 -2.16
N GLU A 69 10.78 6.60 -1.00
CA GLU A 69 11.69 6.24 0.09
C GLU A 69 12.67 5.13 -0.34
N LYS A 70 12.18 4.09 -1.03
CA LYS A 70 13.04 3.01 -1.53
C LYS A 70 14.03 3.50 -2.58
N PHE A 71 13.61 4.37 -3.49
CA PHE A 71 14.53 4.97 -4.46
C PHE A 71 15.62 5.77 -3.74
N LYS A 72 15.25 6.65 -2.81
CA LYS A 72 16.23 7.41 -2.01
C LYS A 72 17.20 6.51 -1.25
N THR A 73 16.69 5.51 -0.54
CA THR A 73 17.53 4.57 0.21
C THR A 73 18.46 3.79 -0.72
N GLN A 74 18.01 3.37 -1.91
CA GLN A 74 18.87 2.69 -2.87
C GLN A 74 19.98 3.61 -3.41
N GLU A 75 19.66 4.85 -3.73
CA GLU A 75 20.66 5.83 -4.19
C GLU A 75 21.69 6.14 -3.09
N GLU A 76 21.25 6.32 -1.85
CA GLU A 76 22.12 6.49 -0.69
C GLU A 76 23.00 5.25 -0.44
N GLN A 77 22.44 4.05 -0.53
CA GLN A 77 23.19 2.79 -0.38
C GLN A 77 24.24 2.61 -1.49
N LYS A 78 23.92 2.96 -2.74
CA LYS A 78 24.89 2.93 -3.85
C LYS A 78 26.04 3.88 -3.61
N LEU A 79 25.76 5.09 -3.10
CA LEU A 79 26.79 6.09 -2.78
C LEU A 79 27.72 5.60 -1.66
N VAL A 80 27.18 4.93 -0.63
CA VAL A 80 27.96 4.36 0.47
C VAL A 80 28.78 3.16 0.02
N ALA A 81 28.21 2.27 -0.80
CA ALA A 81 28.90 1.06 -1.27
C ALA A 81 30.04 1.33 -2.26
N SER A 82 30.08 2.53 -2.87
CA SER A 82 31.12 2.96 -3.80
C SER A 82 32.32 3.65 -3.12
N LYS A 83 32.31 3.77 -1.78
CA LYS A 83 33.41 4.32 -0.98
C LYS A 83 34.10 3.22 -0.19
#